data_AF-A0A8C4QT30-F1
#
_entry.id   AF-A0A8C4QT30-F1
#
_cell.length_a   1.000
_cell.length_b   1.000
_cell.length_c   1.000
_cell.angle_alpha   90.00
_cell.angle_beta   90.00
_cell.angle_gamma   90.00
#
_symmetry.space_group_name_H-M   'P 1'
#
loop_
_entity.id
_entity.type
_entity.pdbx_description
1 polymer ?
#
loop_
_entity_poly.entity_id
_entity_poly.type
_entity_poly.pdbx_seq_one_letter_code
_entity_poly.pdbx_strand_id
1 'polypeptide(L)'
;LSSAVVWACSLNCVDWHLLSPAPESLFESAANLQGRFQGDPSYEYQGEVDDEPKKKWERRDVKIKEEIRLAVVVAIIDEEVAVAPRGAFIKTPTGQVIKNRSFEGICNFTSLGLQFYLVLYNSIISTSLNRELIF
;
A
#
# COMPACT_ATOMS: atom_id res chain seq x y z
N LEU A 1 -14.71 -9.41 -10.86
CA LEU A 1 -14.72 -8.04 -10.30
C LEU A 1 -13.46 -7.92 -9.47
N SER A 2 -12.44 -7.24 -9.98
CA SER A 2 -11.23 -6.96 -9.19
C SER A 2 -11.67 -6.09 -8.02
N SER A 3 -11.56 -6.59 -6.79
CA SER A 3 -11.88 -5.83 -5.60
C SER A 3 -10.81 -4.75 -5.45
N ALA A 4 -11.05 -3.57 -5.99
CA ALA A 4 -10.17 -2.42 -5.79
C ALA A 4 -10.26 -1.99 -4.32
N VAL A 5 -9.12 -1.96 -3.64
CA VAL A 5 -9.02 -1.38 -2.29
C VAL A 5 -9.22 0.13 -2.42
N VAL A 6 -10.14 0.69 -1.63
CA VAL A 6 -10.43 2.12 -1.59
C VAL A 6 -10.05 2.65 -0.21
N TRP A 7 -9.25 3.71 -0.21
CA TRP A 7 -8.79 4.37 1.01
C TRP A 7 -9.67 5.58 1.34
N ALA A 8 -9.79 5.89 2.63
CA ALA A 8 -10.47 7.10 3.10
C ALA A 8 -9.65 7.78 4.20
N CYS A 9 -9.69 9.11 4.26
CA CYS A 9 -9.03 9.89 5.29
C CYS A 9 -10.01 10.78 6.04
N SER A 10 -9.67 11.10 7.29
CA SER A 10 -10.42 12.01 8.16
C SER A 10 -9.45 12.73 9.09
N LEU A 11 -9.72 14.02 9.35
CA LEU A 11 -8.96 14.81 10.33
C LEU A 11 -9.66 14.88 11.70
N ASN A 12 -10.93 14.50 11.78
CA ASN A 12 -11.76 14.60 12.98
C ASN A 12 -12.43 13.27 13.39
N CYS A 13 -12.16 12.19 12.66
CA CYS A 13 -12.78 10.87 12.82
C CYS A 13 -14.31 10.84 12.65
N VAL A 14 -14.91 11.88 12.07
CA VAL A 14 -16.35 12.02 11.84
C VAL A 14 -16.64 12.17 10.35
N ASP A 15 -15.96 13.10 9.69
CA ASP A 15 -16.08 13.36 8.26
C ASP A 15 -15.00 12.60 7.50
N TRP A 16 -15.43 11.70 6.63
CA TRP A 16 -14.53 10.82 5.87
C TRP A 16 -14.55 11.20 4.39
N HIS A 17 -13.37 11.40 3.82
CA HIS A 17 -13.18 11.71 2.42
C HIS A 17 -12.53 10.52 1.71
N LEU A 18 -13.07 10.12 0.57
CA LEU A 18 -12.49 9.06 -0.25
C LEU A 18 -11.23 9.57 -0.95
N LEU A 19 -10.14 8.80 -0.83
CA LEU A 19 -8.91 9.05 -1.57
C LEU A 19 -9.03 8.41 -2.95
N SER A 20 -8.88 9.24 -3.99
CA SER A 20 -8.82 8.73 -5.35
C SER A 20 -7.53 7.93 -5.55
N PRO A 21 -7.56 6.78 -6.24
CA PRO A 21 -6.35 6.07 -6.61
C PRO A 21 -5.39 7.00 -7.35
N ALA A 22 -4.12 7.00 -6.95
CA ALA A 22 -3.12 7.81 -7.62
C ALA A 22 -2.85 7.28 -9.04
N PRO A 23 -2.71 8.15 -10.04
CA PRO A 23 -2.30 7.73 -11.37
C PRO A 23 -0.86 7.21 -11.32
N GLU A 24 -0.58 6.10 -12.02
CA GLU A 24 0.74 5.46 -12.05
C GLU A 24 1.87 6.43 -12.43
N SER A 25 1.58 7.39 -13.32
CA SER A 25 2.54 8.41 -13.77
C SER A 25 3.07 9.32 -12.65
N LEU A 26 2.33 9.48 -11.56
CA LEU A 26 2.72 10.34 -10.42
C LEU A 26 3.28 9.54 -9.25
N PHE A 27 3.26 8.21 -9.32
CA PHE A 27 3.60 7.35 -8.19
C PHE A 27 5.05 7.55 -7.74
N GLU A 28 6.00 7.50 -8.68
CA GLU A 28 7.43 7.65 -8.36
C GLU A 28 7.74 9.04 -7.79
N SER A 29 7.26 10.10 -8.44
CA SER A 29 7.46 11.47 -7.94
C SER A 29 6.82 11.70 -6.58
N ALA A 30 5.61 11.17 -6.35
CA ALA A 30 4.94 11.29 -5.06
C ALA A 30 5.64 10.48 -3.96
N ALA A 31 6.16 9.29 -4.28
CA ALA A 31 6.93 8.44 -3.36
C ALA A 31 8.26 9.09 -2.96
N ASN A 32 8.89 9.83 -3.89
CA ASN A 32 10.16 10.50 -3.65
C ASN A 32 10.04 11.82 -2.89
N LEU A 33 8.83 12.36 -2.70
CA LEU A 33 8.62 13.58 -1.90
C LEU A 33 8.96 13.35 -0.43
N GLN A 34 9.98 14.05 0.07
CA GLN A 34 10.40 13.99 1.46
C GLN A 34 9.73 15.05 2.32
N GLY A 35 9.75 14.84 3.64
CA GLY A 35 9.19 15.78 4.64
C GLY A 35 7.78 15.42 5.09
N ARG A 36 7.24 16.21 6.02
CA ARG A 36 5.92 15.97 6.64
C ARG A 36 4.77 16.37 5.71
N PHE A 37 3.59 15.83 5.97
CA PHE A 37 2.33 16.31 5.41
C PHE A 37 1.95 17.65 6.07
N GLN A 38 1.33 18.55 5.31
CA GLN A 38 0.86 19.84 5.84
C GLN A 38 -0.48 19.71 6.57
N GLY A 39 -1.27 18.70 6.25
CA GLY A 39 -2.62 18.50 6.79
C GLY A 39 -3.70 19.22 5.98
N ASP A 40 -3.38 19.65 4.75
CA ASP A 40 -4.33 20.24 3.81
C ASP A 40 -4.35 19.40 2.52
N PRO A 41 -5.44 18.67 2.22
CA PRO A 41 -5.57 17.87 1.00
C PRO A 41 -5.31 18.64 -0.30
N SER A 42 -5.56 19.96 -0.31
CA SER A 42 -5.40 20.82 -1.49
C SER A 42 -3.98 21.36 -1.67
N TYR A 43 -3.09 21.13 -0.71
CA TYR A 43 -1.70 21.63 -0.78
C TYR A 43 -0.96 21.01 -1.96
N GLU A 44 -0.25 21.84 -2.74
CA GLU A 44 0.51 21.40 -3.92
C GLU A 44 2.01 21.35 -3.61
N TYR A 45 2.62 20.19 -3.78
CA TYR A 45 4.05 19.99 -3.80
C TYR A 45 4.60 20.18 -5.21
N GLN A 46 5.83 20.71 -5.29
CA GLN A 46 6.63 20.65 -6.51
C GLN A 46 7.42 19.34 -6.49
N GLY A 47 7.10 18.43 -7.41
CA GLY A 47 7.83 17.20 -7.64
C GLY A 47 8.61 17.27 -8.95
N GLU A 48 9.75 16.59 -8.98
CA GLU A 48 10.49 16.34 -10.22
C GLU A 48 10.03 14.99 -10.79
N VAL A 49 9.76 14.93 -12.10
CA VAL A 49 9.64 13.65 -12.84
C VAL A 49 10.95 13.42 -13.58
N ASP A 50 11.59 12.28 -13.33
CA ASP A 50 12.76 11.85 -14.11
C ASP A 50 12.29 11.24 -15.44
N ASP A 51 12.21 12.05 -16.48
CA ASP A 51 11.98 11.58 -17.85
C ASP A 51 13.25 10.89 -18.39
N GLU A 52 13.38 9.57 -18.23
CA GLU A 52 14.47 8.69 -18.74
C GLU A 52 15.93 9.11 -18.43
N PRO A 53 16.86 8.16 -18.25
CA PRO A 53 18.27 8.48 -17.96
C PRO A 53 18.99 9.29 -19.07
N LYS A 54 18.39 9.44 -20.26
CA LYS A 54 18.99 10.11 -21.42
C LYS A 54 18.63 11.60 -21.56
N LYS A 55 17.71 12.15 -20.77
CA LYS A 55 17.28 13.56 -20.90
C LYS A 55 17.23 14.29 -19.56
N LYS A 56 18.36 14.29 -18.85
CA LYS A 56 18.54 15.03 -17.58
C LYS A 56 18.28 16.55 -17.63
N TRP A 57 18.11 17.12 -18.83
CA TRP A 57 17.87 18.55 -19.08
C TRP A 57 16.38 18.91 -19.26
N GLU A 58 15.48 17.93 -19.38
CA GLU A 58 14.03 18.14 -19.51
C GLU A 58 13.30 17.77 -18.20
N ARG A 59 13.83 18.17 -17.04
CA ARG A 59 13.09 18.01 -15.78
C ARG A 59 11.85 18.90 -15.82
N ARG A 60 10.67 18.27 -15.81
CA ARG A 60 9.39 18.97 -15.73
C ARG A 60 8.98 19.06 -14.26
N ASP A 61 8.75 20.28 -13.81
CA ASP A 61 8.13 20.53 -12.51
C ASP A 61 6.68 20.05 -12.58
N VAL A 62 6.37 18.97 -11.86
CA VAL A 62 5.01 18.46 -11.75
C VAL A 62 4.43 18.85 -10.40
N LYS A 63 3.21 19.37 -10.43
CA LYS A 63 2.45 19.70 -9.23
C LYS A 63 1.74 18.45 -8.73
N ILE A 64 2.03 18.05 -7.50
CA ILE A 64 1.43 16.90 -6.85
C ILE A 64 0.62 17.40 -5.65
N LYS A 65 -0.69 17.15 -5.66
CA LYS A 65 -1.52 17.47 -4.50
C LYS A 65 -1.21 16.54 -3.33
N GLU A 66 -1.39 17.06 -2.12
CA GLU A 66 -1.18 16.32 -0.89
C GLU A 66 -2.08 15.08 -0.81
N GLU A 67 -3.33 15.17 -1.28
CA GLU A 67 -4.24 14.02 -1.36
C GLU A 67 -3.68 12.85 -2.19
N ILE A 68 -2.99 13.15 -3.30
CA ILE A 68 -2.37 12.14 -4.17
C ILE A 68 -1.15 11.54 -3.50
N ARG A 69 -0.30 12.38 -2.90
CA ARG A 69 0.86 11.92 -2.13
C ARG A 69 0.44 10.99 -1.01
N LEU A 70 -0.62 11.34 -0.28
CA LEU A 70 -1.16 10.51 0.79
C LEU A 70 -1.63 9.15 0.25
N ALA A 71 -2.38 9.14 -0.84
CA ALA A 71 -2.84 7.88 -1.47
C ALA A 71 -1.68 6.97 -1.89
N VAL A 72 -0.61 7.53 -2.49
CA VAL A 72 0.60 6.78 -2.85
C VAL A 72 1.31 6.22 -1.62
N VAL A 73 1.56 7.06 -0.61
CA VAL A 73 2.26 6.64 0.61
C VAL A 73 1.49 5.53 1.34
N VAL A 74 0.17 5.66 1.45
CA VAL A 74 -0.66 4.60 2.06
C VAL A 74 -0.60 3.32 1.25
N ALA A 75 -0.66 3.39 -0.08
CA ALA A 75 -0.55 2.21 -0.95
C ALA A 75 0.80 1.49 -0.78
N ILE A 76 1.91 2.23 -0.72
CA ILE A 76 3.24 1.66 -0.47
C ILE A 76 3.30 0.98 0.89
N ILE A 77 2.83 1.65 1.94
CA ILE A 77 2.84 1.10 3.31
C ILE A 77 2.00 -0.18 3.37
N ASP A 78 0.82 -0.17 2.76
CA ASP A 78 -0.05 -1.34 2.73
C ASP A 78 0.60 -2.51 1.98
N GLU A 79 1.19 -2.25 0.81
CA GLU A 79 1.86 -3.29 0.02
C GLU A 79 3.10 -3.87 0.71
N GLU A 80 3.91 -3.04 1.36
CA GLU A 80 5.19 -3.47 1.95
C GLU A 80 5.06 -4.01 3.38
N VAL A 81 4.07 -3.54 4.15
CA VAL A 81 4.03 -3.75 5.61
C VAL A 81 2.77 -4.47 6.07
N ALA A 82 1.81 -4.79 5.19
CA ALA A 82 0.69 -5.63 5.57
C ALA A 82 1.20 -7.01 6.03
N VAL A 83 0.96 -7.36 7.28
CA VAL A 83 1.43 -8.62 7.88
C VAL A 83 0.31 -9.36 8.59
N ALA A 84 0.40 -10.68 8.63
CA ALA A 84 -0.49 -11.54 9.37
C ALA A 84 0.26 -12.61 10.16
N PRO A 85 -0.31 -13.07 11.29
CA PRO A 85 0.15 -14.27 11.97
C PRO A 85 0.19 -15.47 11.03
N ARG A 86 1.26 -16.26 11.12
CA ARG A 86 1.35 -17.56 10.43
C ARG A 86 0.21 -18.46 10.90
N GLY A 87 -0.45 -19.09 9.94
CA GLY A 87 -1.60 -19.95 10.19
C GLY A 87 -2.94 -19.22 10.33
N ALA A 88 -2.98 -17.88 10.34
CA ALA A 88 -4.24 -17.12 10.36
C ALA A 88 -5.04 -17.24 9.05
N PHE A 89 -4.36 -17.55 7.95
CA PHE A 89 -4.96 -17.75 6.63
C PHE A 89 -4.52 -19.10 6.06
N ILE A 90 -5.39 -19.69 5.25
CA ILE A 90 -5.12 -20.93 4.49
C ILE A 90 -5.43 -20.71 3.02
N LYS A 91 -4.60 -21.31 2.16
CA LYS A 91 -4.83 -21.35 0.72
C LYS A 91 -5.61 -22.62 0.37
N THR A 92 -6.77 -22.43 -0.24
CA THR A 92 -7.60 -23.53 -0.74
C THR A 92 -6.94 -24.20 -1.96
N PRO A 93 -7.30 -25.45 -2.32
CA PRO A 93 -6.83 -26.09 -3.55
C PRO A 93 -7.14 -25.28 -4.83
N THR A 94 -8.21 -24.47 -4.79
CA THR A 94 -8.60 -23.53 -5.84
C THR A 94 -7.77 -22.25 -5.86
N GLY A 95 -6.76 -22.12 -4.99
CA GLY A 95 -5.85 -20.99 -4.91
C GLY A 95 -6.37 -19.77 -4.15
N GLN A 96 -7.61 -19.81 -3.65
CA GLN A 96 -8.19 -18.72 -2.86
C GLN A 96 -7.62 -18.72 -1.45
N VAL A 97 -7.31 -17.54 -0.92
CA VAL A 97 -6.88 -17.37 0.47
C VAL A 97 -8.08 -17.03 1.34
N ILE A 98 -8.32 -17.84 2.36
CA ILE A 98 -9.43 -17.69 3.30
C ILE A 98 -8.91 -17.65 4.74
N LYS A 99 -9.67 -17.02 5.63
CA LYS A 99 -9.34 -17.00 7.07
C LYS A 99 -9.43 -18.41 7.65
N ASN A 100 -8.40 -18.81 8.39
CA ASN A 100 -8.39 -20.08 9.13
C ASN A 100 -9.28 -19.95 10.37
N ARG A 101 -10.40 -20.69 10.40
CA ARG A 101 -11.32 -20.68 11.54
C ARG A 101 -10.79 -21.39 12.78
N SER A 102 -9.81 -22.27 12.61
CA SER A 102 -9.16 -23.01 13.70
C SER A 102 -7.95 -22.27 14.28
N PHE A 103 -7.66 -21.06 13.80
CA PHE A 103 -6.54 -20.27 14.32
C PHE A 103 -6.93 -19.59 15.63
N GLU A 104 -6.25 -19.97 16.72
CA GLU A 104 -6.53 -19.50 18.08
C GLU A 104 -5.66 -18.30 18.51
N GLY A 105 -4.73 -17.86 17.65
CA GLY A 105 -3.77 -16.80 17.96
C GLY A 105 -2.35 -17.31 18.20
N ILE A 106 -1.41 -16.38 18.31
CA ILE A 106 -0.02 -16.64 18.69
C ILE A 106 0.09 -16.42 20.21
N CYS A 107 0.84 -17.27 20.92
CA CYS A 107 1.07 -17.04 22.34
C CYS A 107 2.04 -15.88 22.58
N ASN A 108 1.93 -15.20 23.73
CA ASN A 108 2.72 -14.00 24.03
C ASN A 108 4.24 -14.22 23.97
N PHE A 109 4.72 -15.44 24.23
CA PHE A 109 6.15 -15.75 24.16
C PHE A 109 6.66 -15.80 22.73
N THR A 110 5.83 -16.25 21.78
CA THR A 110 6.20 -16.39 20.37
C THR A 110 5.83 -15.14 19.55
N SER A 111 4.93 -14.29 20.04
CA SER A 111 4.46 -13.10 19.31
C SER A 111 5.53 -12.06 19.01
N LEU A 112 6.68 -12.11 19.68
CA LEU A 112 7.84 -11.25 19.41
C LEU A 112 8.70 -11.71 18.23
N GLY A 113 8.57 -12.99 17.83
CA GLY A 113 9.39 -13.55 16.76
C GLY A 113 8.81 -13.26 15.38
N LEU A 114 9.59 -12.60 14.51
CA LEU A 114 9.20 -12.34 13.11
C LEU A 114 8.86 -13.61 12.32
N GLN A 115 9.50 -14.73 12.67
CA GLN A 115 9.24 -16.05 12.09
C GLN A 115 7.80 -16.55 12.28
N PHE A 116 7.00 -15.92 13.14
CA PHE A 116 5.59 -16.25 13.34
C PHE A 116 4.65 -15.36 12.54
N TYR A 117 5.17 -14.48 11.68
CA TYR A 117 4.38 -13.61 10.81
C TYR A 117 4.75 -13.85 9.34
N LEU A 118 3.88 -13.40 8.44
CA LEU A 118 4.07 -13.37 6.99
C LEU A 118 3.54 -12.06 6.43
N VAL A 119 4.15 -11.58 5.35
CA VAL A 119 3.65 -10.43 4.58
C VAL A 119 2.44 -10.86 3.76
N LEU A 120 1.38 -10.06 3.82
CA LEU A 120 0.18 -10.19 3.01
C LEU A 120 0.33 -9.33 1.76
N TYR A 121 0.83 -9.91 0.67
CA TYR A 121 0.83 -9.19 -0.60
C TYR A 121 -0.60 -8.98 -1.09
N ASN A 122 -0.93 -7.79 -1.59
CA ASN A 122 -2.24 -7.53 -2.21
C ASN A 122 -2.53 -8.45 -3.41
N SER A 123 -1.52 -9.04 -4.05
CA SER A 123 -1.66 -10.14 -5.03
C SER A 123 -2.24 -11.45 -4.43
N ILE A 124 -2.13 -11.65 -3.11
CA ILE A 124 -2.65 -12.81 -2.39
C ILE A 124 -4.15 -12.64 -2.09
N ILE A 125 -4.62 -11.40 -1.93
CA ILE A 125 -6.04 -11.06 -1.68
C ILE A 125 -6.78 -10.79 -3.02
N SER A 126 -6.08 -10.22 -4.01
CA SER A 126 -6.56 -10.02 -5.37
C SER A 126 -6.09 -11.18 -6.25
N THR A 127 -6.95 -12.18 -6.40
CA THR A 127 -6.77 -13.27 -7.38
C THR A 127 -6.42 -12.71 -8.77
N SER A 128 -5.17 -12.87 -9.24
CA SER A 128 -4.84 -13.36 -10.60
C SER A 128 -3.36 -13.31 -11.01
N LEU A 129 -2.38 -12.96 -10.16
CA LEU A 129 -0.97 -13.02 -10.57
C LEU A 129 -0.13 -13.94 -9.69
N ASN A 130 0.06 -15.16 -10.22
CA ASN A 130 1.12 -16.08 -9.84
C ASN A 130 2.47 -15.34 -9.72
N ARG A 131 3.01 -15.32 -8.51
CA ARG A 131 4.45 -15.54 -8.32
C ARG A 131 4.62 -16.64 -7.27
N GLU A 132 5.47 -17.58 -7.63
CA GLU A 132 5.76 -18.77 -6.85
C GLU A 132 6.37 -18.42 -5.48
N LEU A 133 6.19 -19.38 -4.55
CA LEU A 133 6.88 -19.55 -3.27
C LEU A 133 6.50 -18.61 -2.13
N ILE A 134 5.80 -19.15 -1.12
CA ILE A 134 6.32 -19.26 0.26
C ILE A 134 5.81 -20.60 0.86
N PHE A 135 6.70 -21.59 0.95
CA PHE A 135 6.73 -22.58 2.03
C PHE A 135 7.82 -22.12 3.02
#